data_AF-A0A1L9VIQ1-F1
#
_entry.id   AF-A0A1L9VIQ1-F1
#
_cell.length_a   1.000
_cell.length_b   1.000
_cell.length_c   1.000
_cell.angle_alpha   90.00
_cell.angle_beta   90.00
_cell.angle_gamma   90.00
#
_symmetry.space_group_name_H-M   'P 1'
#
loop_
_entity.id
_entity.type
_entity.pdbx_description
1 polymer ?
#
loop_
_entity_poly.entity_id
_entity_poly.type
_entity_poly.pdbx_seq_one_letter_code
_entity_poly.pdbx_strand_id
1 'polypeptide(L)'
;MASFAMLVVFADNGAELSRHSFLILCNSFVLLNMRRPVRCQLVKKSPALGQSESYNSHQRQRILLNYFPMSSFFWRMYPVVTRLLRRWHGMLGLPRQSPPSWYRDRLREELRERRTATTPWQRLSETSDVLFSLSRASFDGFPIRRLPSITGPSHVLVYAYMLAKYTSRWTFYRVAAMLCRAPQYNLVREVVNPTRDQKLDEVASRHRIDREQFKRVSRQLRRLWPLFP
;
A
#
# COMPACT_ATOMS: atom_id res chain seq x y z
N MET A 1 -4.96 11.27 19.37
CA MET A 1 -4.36 10.43 18.30
C MET A 1 -5.34 10.14 17.13
N ALA A 2 -6.49 10.81 17.02
CA ALA A 2 -7.47 10.62 15.93
C ALA A 2 -7.50 11.75 14.87
N SER A 3 -6.68 12.79 15.03
CA SER A 3 -6.75 14.00 14.19
C SER A 3 -6.03 13.92 12.83
N PHE A 4 -5.19 12.90 12.59
CA PHE A 4 -4.33 12.86 11.39
C PHE A 4 -5.01 12.26 10.15
N ALA A 5 -5.95 11.32 10.33
CA ALA A 5 -6.75 10.78 9.22
C ALA A 5 -7.78 11.80 8.69
N MET A 6 -8.15 12.81 9.49
CA MET A 6 -9.07 13.87 9.07
C MET A 6 -8.40 14.91 8.16
N LEU A 7 -7.13 15.23 8.39
CA LEU A 7 -6.44 16.33 7.69
C LEU A 7 -6.14 16.01 6.22
N VAL A 8 -5.77 14.77 5.90
CA VAL A 8 -5.59 14.32 4.51
C VAL A 8 -6.92 14.29 3.75
N VAL A 9 -8.01 14.09 4.48
CA VAL A 9 -9.36 13.97 3.94
C VAL A 9 -10.03 15.34 3.69
N PHE A 10 -9.61 16.39 4.39
CA PHE A 10 -10.16 17.75 4.25
C PHE A 10 -9.56 18.56 3.09
N ALA A 11 -8.35 18.23 2.63
CA ALA A 11 -7.67 19.01 1.58
C ALA A 11 -8.28 18.86 0.17
N ASP A 12 -9.22 17.93 -0.04
CA ASP A 12 -9.81 17.65 -1.36
C ASP A 12 -11.21 18.29 -1.56
N ASN A 13 -11.70 19.06 -0.57
CA ASN A 13 -13.00 19.76 -0.65
C ASN A 13 -12.90 21.19 -1.23
N GLY A 14 -11.96 21.45 -2.14
CA GLY A 14 -11.95 22.70 -2.92
C GLY A 14 -11.29 23.91 -2.25
N ALA A 15 -10.52 23.73 -1.18
CA ALA A 15 -9.62 24.78 -0.72
C ALA A 15 -8.31 24.70 -1.52
N GLU A 16 -8.00 25.74 -2.29
CA GLU A 16 -6.66 25.93 -2.88
C GLU A 16 -5.63 26.02 -1.74
N LEU A 17 -5.09 24.88 -1.32
CA LEU A 17 -3.88 24.87 -0.53
C LEU A 17 -2.73 25.36 -1.42
N SER A 18 -2.26 26.58 -1.15
CA SER A 18 -1.04 27.15 -1.71
C SER A 18 0.09 26.11 -1.73
N ARG A 19 0.92 26.15 -2.80
CA ARG A 19 2.09 25.28 -3.03
C ARG A 19 2.97 25.09 -1.79
N HIS A 20 3.04 26.09 -0.91
CA HIS A 20 3.78 26.05 0.35
C HIS A 20 3.12 25.18 1.45
N SER A 21 1.80 25.23 1.59
CA SER A 21 1.07 24.56 2.67
C SER A 21 1.07 23.03 2.52
N PHE A 22 1.05 22.54 1.28
CA PHE A 22 1.08 21.10 0.99
C PHE A 22 2.46 20.48 1.27
N LEU A 23 3.54 21.19 0.96
CA LEU A 23 4.91 20.74 1.26
C LEU A 23 5.21 20.73 2.77
N ILE A 24 4.68 21.69 3.53
CA ILE A 24 4.83 21.78 4.99
C ILE A 24 4.13 20.61 5.70
N LEU A 25 2.96 20.18 5.22
CA LEU A 25 2.23 19.03 5.77
C LEU A 25 2.95 17.70 5.51
N CYS A 26 3.60 17.56 4.35
CA CYS A 26 4.37 16.35 4.02
C CYS A 26 5.68 16.24 4.81
N ASN A 27 6.38 17.36 5.04
CA ASN A 27 7.66 17.38 5.77
C ASN A 27 7.50 17.15 7.28
N SER A 28 6.44 17.69 7.89
CA SER A 28 6.24 17.63 9.35
C SER A 28 5.98 16.21 9.88
N PHE A 29 5.55 15.27 9.03
CA PHE A 29 5.25 13.89 9.45
C PHE A 29 6.47 12.98 9.54
N VAL A 30 7.54 13.25 8.78
CA VAL A 30 8.73 12.38 8.68
C VAL A 30 9.62 12.49 9.92
N LEU A 31 9.62 13.63 10.61
CA LEU A 31 10.56 13.90 11.71
C LEU A 31 10.13 13.36 13.08
N LEU A 32 8.87 12.93 13.26
CA LEU A 32 8.31 12.70 14.60
C LEU A 32 8.34 11.26 15.13
N ASN A 33 8.87 10.25 14.41
CA ASN A 33 8.66 8.85 14.81
C ASN A 33 9.86 7.88 14.68
N MET A 34 11.06 8.28 15.10
CA MET A 34 12.20 7.34 15.13
C MET A 34 13.14 7.57 16.31
N ARG A 35 12.77 7.17 17.54
CA ARG A 35 13.75 6.81 18.59
C ARG A 35 13.20 5.76 19.57
N ARG A 36 13.59 4.50 19.37
CA ARG A 36 14.32 3.63 20.34
C ARG A 36 14.30 2.15 19.87
N PRO A 37 15.42 1.43 19.94
CA PRO A 37 15.48 0.01 19.60
C PRO A 37 15.13 -0.86 20.82
N VAL A 38 14.35 -1.93 20.61
CA VAL A 38 14.19 -3.02 21.59
C VAL A 38 14.88 -4.26 21.01
N ARG A 39 15.79 -4.82 21.80
CA ARG A 39 16.67 -5.94 21.48
C ARG A 39 16.09 -7.19 22.13
N CYS A 40 15.64 -8.19 21.36
CA CYS A 40 15.31 -9.50 21.92
C CYS A 40 15.77 -10.63 21.00
N GLN A 41 16.25 -11.69 21.66
CA GLN A 41 17.13 -12.74 21.19
C GLN A 41 16.41 -13.85 20.39
N LEU A 42 17.18 -14.48 19.51
CA LEU A 42 16.82 -15.64 18.71
C LEU A 42 16.76 -16.92 19.56
N VAL A 43 15.76 -17.76 19.29
CA VAL A 43 15.84 -19.21 19.51
C VAL A 43 15.52 -19.91 18.19
N LYS A 44 16.46 -20.76 17.74
CA LYS A 44 16.43 -21.58 16.53
C LYS A 44 15.52 -22.80 16.71
N LYS A 45 14.84 -23.23 15.64
CA LYS A 45 14.58 -24.65 15.37
C LYS A 45 14.56 -24.91 13.85
N SER A 46 15.32 -25.92 13.45
CA SER A 46 15.47 -26.42 12.08
C SER A 46 14.37 -27.45 11.72
N PRO A 47 14.20 -27.78 10.42
CA PRO A 47 13.03 -28.44 9.87
C PRO A 47 13.23 -29.94 9.59
N ALA A 48 12.14 -30.65 9.30
CA ALA A 48 12.17 -31.95 8.64
C ALA A 48 11.16 -32.02 7.47
N LEU A 49 11.59 -32.76 6.45
CA LEU A 49 10.96 -33.23 5.21
C LEU A 49 9.49 -33.70 5.39
N GLY A 50 8.64 -33.81 4.37
CA GLY A 50 8.79 -33.76 2.92
C GLY A 50 7.52 -34.32 2.24
N GLN A 51 7.61 -34.47 0.92
CA GLN A 51 6.74 -35.23 0.00
C GLN A 51 5.48 -34.61 -0.59
N SER A 52 5.41 -34.88 -1.89
CA SER A 52 4.48 -34.53 -2.96
C SER A 52 3.30 -35.48 -3.03
N GLU A 53 2.14 -34.99 -3.49
CA GLU A 53 1.36 -35.73 -4.49
C GLU A 53 0.32 -34.83 -5.18
N SER A 54 0.13 -35.13 -6.45
CA SER A 54 -0.75 -34.49 -7.42
C SER A 54 -2.09 -35.22 -7.43
N TYR A 55 -3.22 -34.55 -7.19
CA TYR A 55 -4.49 -34.87 -7.87
C TYR A 55 -5.63 -33.86 -7.62
N ASN A 56 -6.40 -33.63 -8.69
CA ASN A 56 -7.77 -33.14 -8.80
C ASN A 56 -8.11 -31.63 -8.79
N SER A 57 -8.52 -31.14 -9.96
CA SER A 57 -8.82 -29.75 -10.34
C SER A 57 -10.19 -29.24 -9.87
N HIS A 58 -11.11 -30.11 -9.47
CA HIS A 58 -12.43 -29.72 -8.94
C HIS A 58 -12.45 -29.37 -7.45
N GLN A 59 -11.35 -29.63 -6.72
CA GLN A 59 -11.18 -29.24 -5.31
C GLN A 59 -10.51 -27.87 -5.12
N ARG A 60 -10.14 -27.18 -6.22
CA ARG A 60 -9.48 -25.85 -6.20
C ARG A 60 -10.37 -24.68 -5.76
N GLN A 61 -11.69 -24.86 -5.63
CA GLN A 61 -12.56 -23.83 -5.06
C GLN A 61 -12.68 -23.89 -3.53
N ARG A 62 -12.26 -24.99 -2.88
CA ARG A 62 -12.28 -25.13 -1.41
C ARG A 62 -10.90 -25.09 -0.76
N ILE A 63 -9.82 -25.28 -1.52
CA ILE A 63 -8.44 -25.19 -1.02
C ILE A 63 -7.86 -23.77 -1.22
N LEU A 64 -8.57 -22.77 -0.69
CA LEU A 64 -8.00 -21.46 -0.31
C LEU A 64 -8.62 -20.98 1.01
N LEU A 65 -9.20 -21.92 1.79
CA LEU A 65 -9.90 -21.60 3.03
C LEU A 65 -9.15 -21.99 4.30
N ASN A 66 -8.02 -22.73 4.21
CA ASN A 66 -7.34 -23.38 5.35
C ASN A 66 -5.89 -22.90 5.65
N TYR A 67 -5.52 -21.66 5.33
CA TYR A 67 -4.15 -21.15 5.59
C TYR A 67 -4.10 -19.97 6.57
N PHE A 68 -4.88 -20.04 7.66
CA PHE A 68 -4.59 -19.34 8.91
C PHE A 68 -4.91 -20.29 10.06
N PRO A 69 -3.91 -20.92 10.72
CA PRO A 69 -4.13 -21.46 12.05
C PRO A 69 -4.03 -20.26 13.00
N MET A 70 -5.13 -19.55 13.20
CA MET A 70 -5.30 -18.70 14.37
C MET A 70 -6.72 -18.90 14.88
N SER A 71 -6.76 -19.27 16.14
CA SER A 71 -7.91 -19.37 17.04
C SER A 71 -9.15 -18.62 16.55
N SER A 72 -10.23 -19.38 16.51
CA SER A 72 -11.61 -18.96 16.36
C SER A 72 -11.95 -17.75 17.23
N PHE A 73 -11.87 -16.54 16.67
CA PHE A 73 -12.61 -15.39 17.16
C PHE A 73 -13.11 -14.54 16.00
N PHE A 74 -14.44 -14.46 15.96
CA PHE A 74 -15.31 -13.67 15.10
C PHE A 74 -14.69 -12.41 14.46
N TRP A 75 -14.53 -12.44 13.12
CA TRP A 75 -14.01 -11.32 12.35
C TRP A 75 -15.15 -10.39 11.88
N ARG A 76 -15.37 -9.27 12.58
CA ARG A 76 -16.27 -8.17 12.18
C ARG A 76 -15.44 -6.93 11.84
N MET A 77 -15.54 -6.44 10.61
CA MET A 77 -15.03 -5.10 10.26
C MET A 77 -15.92 -4.05 10.91
N TYR A 78 -15.35 -3.06 11.59
CA TYR A 78 -16.11 -1.91 12.08
C TYR A 78 -16.49 -0.98 10.89
N PRO A 79 -17.71 -0.41 10.89
CA PRO A 79 -18.21 0.44 9.80
C PRO A 79 -17.41 1.75 9.62
N VAL A 80 -16.65 2.20 10.63
CA VAL A 80 -15.82 3.40 10.55
C VAL A 80 -14.59 3.18 9.68
N VAL A 81 -13.81 2.13 9.94
CA VAL A 81 -12.61 1.79 9.16
C VAL A 81 -12.97 1.56 7.70
N THR A 82 -14.08 0.88 7.45
CA THR A 82 -14.60 0.62 6.10
C THR A 82 -14.88 1.93 5.36
N ARG A 83 -15.54 2.90 6.01
CA ARG A 83 -15.82 4.22 5.42
C ARG A 83 -14.55 5.01 5.13
N LEU A 84 -13.59 5.01 6.06
CA LEU A 84 -12.31 5.69 5.87
C LEU A 84 -11.52 5.08 4.71
N LEU A 85 -11.42 3.76 4.64
CA LEU A 85 -10.73 3.07 3.54
C LEU A 85 -11.44 3.31 2.20
N ARG A 86 -12.78 3.34 2.17
CA ARG A 86 -13.51 3.69 0.94
C ARG A 86 -13.20 5.10 0.48
N ARG A 87 -13.22 6.09 1.38
CA ARG A 87 -12.88 7.47 1.04
C ARG A 87 -11.44 7.60 0.56
N TRP A 88 -10.51 6.93 1.24
CA TRP A 88 -9.09 6.92 0.85
C TRP A 88 -8.86 6.26 -0.51
N HIS A 89 -9.48 5.10 -0.79
CA HIS A 89 -9.42 4.47 -2.12
C HIS A 89 -10.06 5.32 -3.22
N GLY A 90 -11.12 6.06 -2.89
CA GLY A 90 -11.72 7.07 -3.77
C GLY A 90 -10.76 8.20 -4.09
N MET A 91 -10.06 8.75 -3.08
CA MET A 91 -9.03 9.79 -3.23
C MET A 91 -7.86 9.30 -4.11
N LEU A 92 -7.36 8.08 -3.89
CA LEU A 92 -6.32 7.51 -4.77
C LEU A 92 -6.80 7.39 -6.22
N GLY A 93 -8.10 7.16 -6.41
CA GLY A 93 -8.75 7.16 -7.72
C GLY A 93 -8.23 6.09 -8.68
N LEU A 94 -7.62 5.02 -8.16
CA LEU A 94 -7.02 3.97 -8.98
C LEU A 94 -8.06 3.36 -9.92
N PRO A 95 -7.72 3.12 -11.20
CA PRO A 95 -8.62 2.43 -12.10
C PRO A 95 -8.89 1.02 -11.59
N ARG A 96 -10.12 0.55 -11.80
CA ARG A 96 -10.49 -0.84 -11.53
C ARG A 96 -9.64 -1.76 -12.41
N GLN A 97 -9.10 -2.81 -11.81
CA GLN A 97 -8.25 -3.76 -12.53
C GLN A 97 -9.09 -4.83 -13.22
N SER A 98 -8.65 -5.20 -14.42
CA SER A 98 -9.28 -6.20 -15.28
C SER A 98 -8.18 -7.09 -15.89
N PRO A 99 -8.38 -8.41 -16.02
CA PRO A 99 -9.56 -9.18 -15.60
C PRO A 99 -9.65 -9.36 -14.07
N PRO A 100 -10.81 -9.82 -13.53
CA PRO A 100 -10.97 -10.17 -12.11
C PRO A 100 -9.89 -11.05 -11.47
N SER A 101 -9.23 -11.90 -12.27
CA SER A 101 -8.12 -12.74 -11.80
C SER A 101 -6.92 -11.92 -11.33
N TRP A 102 -6.76 -10.69 -11.83
CA TRP A 102 -5.67 -9.79 -11.46
C TRP A 102 -5.55 -9.63 -9.94
N TYR A 103 -6.66 -9.42 -9.22
CA TYR A 103 -6.62 -9.27 -7.76
C TYR A 103 -6.19 -10.56 -7.04
N ARG A 104 -6.57 -11.73 -7.59
CA ARG A 104 -6.17 -13.02 -7.02
C ARG A 104 -4.68 -13.25 -7.23
N ASP A 105 -4.18 -12.94 -8.41
CA ASP A 105 -2.77 -13.13 -8.77
C ASP A 105 -1.89 -12.14 -8.02
N ARG A 106 -2.30 -10.87 -7.92
CA ARG A 106 -1.63 -9.88 -7.09
C ARG A 106 -1.58 -10.31 -5.64
N LEU A 107 -2.71 -10.72 -5.05
CA LEU A 107 -2.73 -11.18 -3.67
C LEU A 107 -1.82 -12.41 -3.43
N ARG A 108 -1.73 -13.32 -4.40
CA ARG A 108 -0.81 -14.48 -4.30
C ARG A 108 0.64 -14.04 -4.30
N GLU A 109 0.99 -13.05 -5.12
CA GLU A 109 2.33 -12.46 -5.16
C GLU A 109 2.68 -11.82 -3.82
N GLU A 110 1.84 -10.90 -3.30
CA GLU A 110 2.07 -10.23 -2.01
C GLU A 110 2.21 -11.23 -0.85
N LEU A 111 1.41 -12.31 -0.87
CA LEU A 111 1.51 -13.36 0.16
C LEU A 111 2.80 -14.17 0.04
N ARG A 112 3.35 -14.36 -1.16
CA ARG A 112 4.65 -15.01 -1.35
C ARG A 112 5.77 -14.11 -0.83
N GLU A 113 5.77 -12.83 -1.18
CA GLU A 113 6.75 -11.84 -0.70
C GLU A 113 6.71 -11.75 0.83
N ARG A 114 5.50 -11.71 1.41
CA ARG A 114 5.29 -11.75 2.86
C ARG A 114 5.86 -12.98 3.55
N ARG A 115 5.85 -14.15 2.91
CA ARG A 115 6.42 -15.40 3.46
C ARG A 115 7.94 -15.39 3.40
N THR A 116 8.52 -14.76 2.38
CA THR A 116 9.96 -14.61 2.23
C THR A 116 10.55 -13.51 3.12
N ALA A 117 9.73 -12.61 3.66
CA ALA A 117 10.16 -11.54 4.54
C ALA A 117 10.76 -12.04 5.87
N THR A 118 12.05 -11.75 6.07
CA THR A 118 12.82 -12.21 7.24
C THR A 118 12.75 -11.21 8.39
N THR A 119 12.87 -9.92 8.10
CA THR A 119 12.94 -8.87 9.12
C THR A 119 11.56 -8.34 9.54
N PRO A 120 11.39 -7.81 10.77
CA PRO A 120 10.14 -7.21 11.21
C PRO A 120 9.64 -6.08 10.29
N TRP A 121 10.55 -5.25 9.78
CA TRP A 121 10.22 -4.14 8.88
C TRP A 121 9.74 -4.62 7.51
N GLN A 122 10.43 -5.60 6.92
CA GLN A 122 9.94 -6.23 5.69
C GLN A 122 8.57 -6.85 5.95
N ARG A 123 8.40 -7.61 7.03
CA ARG A 123 7.10 -8.21 7.37
C ARG A 123 6.00 -7.17 7.51
N LEU A 124 6.26 -6.03 8.16
CA LEU A 124 5.30 -4.92 8.26
C LEU A 124 4.93 -4.38 6.88
N SER A 125 5.94 -4.11 6.05
CA SER A 125 5.77 -3.60 4.70
C SER A 125 4.98 -4.57 3.81
N GLU A 126 5.38 -5.84 3.74
CA GLU A 126 4.66 -6.86 2.96
C GLU A 126 3.25 -7.10 3.51
N THR A 127 3.04 -7.02 4.83
CA THR A 127 1.67 -7.12 5.40
C THR A 127 0.81 -5.95 4.93
N SER A 128 1.38 -4.75 4.87
CA SER A 128 0.67 -3.57 4.38
C SER A 128 0.27 -3.70 2.90
N ASP A 129 1.08 -4.35 2.07
CA ASP A 129 0.77 -4.58 0.66
C ASP A 129 -0.32 -5.65 0.47
N VAL A 130 -0.30 -6.71 1.28
CA VAL A 130 -1.41 -7.68 1.37
C VAL A 130 -2.72 -6.98 1.75
N LEU A 131 -2.70 -6.13 2.78
CA LEU A 131 -3.91 -5.39 3.22
C LEU A 131 -4.37 -4.39 2.17
N PHE A 132 -3.44 -3.73 1.48
CA PHE A 132 -3.77 -2.83 0.38
C PHE A 132 -4.50 -3.60 -0.73
N SER A 133 -3.95 -4.73 -1.17
CA SER A 133 -4.54 -5.57 -2.22
C SER A 133 -5.93 -6.07 -1.84
N LEU A 134 -6.11 -6.56 -0.61
CA LEU A 134 -7.41 -7.00 -0.11
C LEU A 134 -8.42 -5.84 -0.04
N SER A 135 -8.01 -4.70 0.51
CA SER A 135 -8.91 -3.55 0.67
C SER A 135 -9.29 -2.91 -0.65
N ARG A 136 -8.36 -2.87 -1.61
CA ARG A 136 -8.60 -2.38 -2.96
C ARG A 136 -9.59 -3.26 -3.71
N ALA A 137 -9.37 -4.56 -3.69
CA ALA A 137 -10.25 -5.51 -4.34
C ALA A 137 -11.66 -5.48 -3.72
N SER A 138 -11.78 -5.27 -2.40
CA SER A 138 -13.07 -5.04 -1.74
C SER A 138 -13.72 -3.72 -2.17
N PHE A 139 -12.93 -2.64 -2.34
CA PHE A 139 -13.41 -1.35 -2.85
C PHE A 139 -13.95 -1.48 -4.28
N ASP A 140 -13.31 -2.30 -5.12
CA ASP A 140 -13.73 -2.57 -6.50
C ASP A 140 -14.91 -3.57 -6.61
N GLY A 141 -15.51 -3.96 -5.47
CA GLY A 141 -16.72 -4.78 -5.41
C GLY A 141 -16.48 -6.29 -5.50
N PHE A 142 -15.25 -6.78 -5.37
CA PHE A 142 -14.99 -8.21 -5.38
C PHE A 142 -15.35 -8.86 -4.03
N PRO A 143 -15.94 -10.07 -4.04
CA PRO A 143 -16.28 -10.79 -2.82
C PRO A 143 -15.00 -11.35 -2.21
N ILE A 144 -14.49 -10.70 -1.16
CA ILE A 144 -13.27 -11.11 -0.46
C ILE A 144 -13.63 -11.42 0.99
N ARG A 145 -12.93 -12.41 1.56
CA ARG A 145 -12.97 -12.66 3.00
C ARG A 145 -12.63 -11.36 3.75
N ARG A 146 -13.38 -11.09 4.83
CA ARG A 146 -13.32 -9.83 5.58
C ARG A 146 -11.89 -9.43 5.93
N LEU A 147 -11.58 -8.14 5.82
CA LEU A 147 -10.29 -7.58 6.22
C LEU A 147 -10.04 -7.82 7.72
N PRO A 148 -8.78 -8.02 8.14
CA PRO A 148 -8.46 -8.21 9.54
C PRO A 148 -8.89 -6.99 10.35
N SER A 149 -9.49 -7.27 11.51
CA SER A 149 -10.02 -6.27 12.41
C SER A 149 -8.90 -5.42 13.01
N ILE A 150 -9.18 -4.13 13.24
CA ILE A 150 -8.31 -3.26 14.02
C ILE A 150 -8.58 -3.49 15.51
N THR A 151 -8.31 -4.70 15.99
CA THR A 151 -8.56 -5.09 17.39
C THR A 151 -7.32 -4.98 18.28
N GLY A 152 -6.16 -4.70 17.70
CA GLY A 152 -4.90 -4.56 18.45
C GLY A 152 -3.96 -3.49 17.88
N PRO A 153 -2.98 -3.02 18.68
CA PRO A 153 -2.07 -1.95 18.29
C PRO A 153 -1.21 -2.32 17.07
N SER A 154 -0.86 -3.60 16.91
CA SER A 154 -0.16 -4.10 15.73
C SER A 154 -0.94 -3.88 14.44
N HIS A 155 -2.26 -4.10 14.45
CA HIS A 155 -3.10 -3.87 13.27
C HIS A 155 -3.22 -2.38 12.94
N VAL A 156 -3.35 -1.52 13.94
CA VAL A 156 -3.33 -0.06 13.75
C VAL A 156 -2.05 0.37 13.05
N LEU A 157 -0.89 -0.14 13.49
CA LEU A 157 0.40 0.17 12.88
C LEU A 157 0.47 -0.26 11.42
N VAL A 158 -0.03 -1.45 11.07
CA VAL A 158 -0.04 -1.91 9.67
C VAL A 158 -0.94 -1.02 8.80
N TYR A 159 -2.15 -0.67 9.27
CA TYR A 159 -3.04 0.22 8.52
C TYR A 159 -2.45 1.63 8.37
N ALA A 160 -1.87 2.18 9.43
CA ALA A 160 -1.21 3.48 9.39
C ALA A 160 -0.03 3.47 8.40
N TYR A 161 0.80 2.42 8.45
CA TYR A 161 1.91 2.23 7.53
C TYR A 161 1.42 2.10 6.07
N MET A 162 0.37 1.31 5.83
CA MET A 162 -0.26 1.17 4.51
C MET A 162 -0.72 2.52 3.96
N LEU A 163 -1.48 3.29 4.75
CA LEU A 163 -1.97 4.61 4.33
C LEU A 163 -0.81 5.54 4.01
N ALA A 164 0.21 5.61 4.86
CA ALA A 164 1.39 6.45 4.64
C ALA A 164 2.18 6.03 3.40
N LYS A 165 2.45 4.73 3.25
CA LYS A 165 3.21 4.15 2.13
C LYS A 165 2.56 4.47 0.78
N TYR A 166 1.28 4.14 0.63
CA TYR A 166 0.58 4.29 -0.65
C TYR A 166 0.23 5.75 -0.95
N THR A 167 -0.10 6.56 0.05
CA THR A 167 -0.31 8.01 -0.14
C THR A 167 0.99 8.71 -0.51
N SER A 168 2.13 8.34 0.11
CA SER A 168 3.45 8.86 -0.26
C SER A 168 3.77 8.57 -1.73
N ARG A 169 3.53 7.34 -2.21
CA ARG A 169 3.74 6.97 -3.62
C ARG A 169 2.82 7.75 -4.56
N TRP A 170 1.53 7.84 -4.24
CA TRP A 170 0.56 8.62 -5.01
C TRP A 170 0.97 10.09 -5.14
N THR A 171 1.30 10.72 -4.01
CA THR A 171 1.72 12.12 -3.99
C THR A 171 3.04 12.32 -4.74
N PHE A 172 3.99 11.39 -4.65
CA PHE A 172 5.27 11.46 -5.37
C PHE A 172 5.05 11.68 -6.87
N TYR A 173 4.20 10.88 -7.52
CA TYR A 173 4.00 11.00 -8.97
C TYR A 173 3.24 12.27 -9.35
N ARG A 174 2.28 12.71 -8.54
CA ARG A 174 1.57 13.98 -8.78
C ARG A 174 2.51 15.17 -8.67
N VAL A 175 3.39 15.19 -7.66
CA VAL A 175 4.40 16.24 -7.48
C VAL A 175 5.41 16.19 -8.62
N ALA A 176 5.92 15.01 -8.99
CA ALA A 176 6.84 14.87 -10.11
C ALA A 176 6.22 15.38 -11.44
N ALA A 177 4.96 15.04 -11.70
CA ALA A 177 4.24 15.50 -12.90
C ALA A 177 4.00 17.02 -12.88
N MET A 178 3.66 17.58 -11.73
CA MET A 178 3.52 19.03 -11.53
C MET A 178 4.83 19.77 -11.79
N LEU A 179 5.95 19.27 -11.27
CA LEU A 179 7.28 19.83 -11.48
C LEU A 179 7.74 19.75 -12.94
N CYS A 180 7.28 18.73 -13.68
CA CYS A 180 7.45 18.61 -15.13
C CYS A 180 6.46 19.46 -15.94
N ARG A 181 5.61 20.26 -15.28
CA ARG A 181 4.58 21.09 -15.90
C ARG A 181 3.62 20.30 -16.81
N ALA A 182 3.35 19.04 -16.45
CA ALA A 182 2.41 18.22 -17.20
C ALA A 182 0.99 18.85 -17.12
N PRO A 183 0.31 19.08 -18.26
CA PRO A 183 -1.00 19.76 -18.27
C PRO A 183 -2.07 18.98 -17.50
N GLN A 184 -1.90 17.66 -17.39
CA GLN A 184 -2.85 16.73 -16.75
C GLN A 184 -2.25 16.04 -15.51
N TYR A 185 -1.45 16.75 -14.72
CA TYR A 185 -0.81 16.19 -13.52
C TYR A 185 -1.81 15.64 -12.48
N ASN A 186 -3.06 16.12 -12.49
CA ASN A 186 -4.16 15.66 -11.64
C ASN A 186 -4.72 14.28 -12.06
N LEU A 187 -4.44 13.83 -13.29
CA LEU A 187 -4.82 12.50 -13.78
C LEU A 187 -3.80 11.42 -13.41
N VAL A 188 -2.66 11.80 -12.83
CA VAL A 188 -1.62 10.86 -12.39
C VAL A 188 -2.04 10.21 -11.08
N ARG A 189 -2.27 8.89 -11.11
CA ARG A 189 -2.83 8.12 -9.99
C ARG A 189 -1.94 6.94 -9.60
N GLU A 190 -0.67 7.00 -9.93
CA GLU A 190 0.24 5.87 -9.77
C GLU A 190 0.61 5.67 -8.29
N VAL A 191 0.57 4.41 -7.84
CA VAL A 191 0.96 4.03 -6.47
C VAL A 191 2.12 3.01 -6.46
N VAL A 192 2.76 2.82 -7.61
CA VAL A 192 3.87 1.88 -7.75
C VAL A 192 5.12 2.44 -7.10
N ASN A 193 5.93 1.58 -6.47
CA ASN A 193 7.16 2.04 -5.80
C ASN A 193 8.06 2.82 -6.80
N PRO A 194 8.33 4.13 -6.56
CA PRO A 194 9.07 4.95 -7.49
C PRO A 194 10.57 4.67 -7.49
N THR A 195 11.12 3.74 -6.70
CA THR A 195 12.58 3.51 -6.61
C THR A 195 13.25 3.12 -7.93
N ARG A 196 12.53 2.44 -8.85
CA ARG A 196 13.12 1.95 -10.11
C ARG A 196 12.79 2.90 -11.27
N ASP A 197 13.81 3.27 -12.05
CA ASP A 197 13.66 4.20 -13.18
C ASP A 197 12.79 3.64 -14.30
N GLN A 198 12.84 2.33 -14.55
CA GLN A 198 11.95 1.67 -15.51
C GLN A 198 10.47 1.96 -15.22
N LYS A 199 10.07 1.99 -13.94
CA LYS A 199 8.69 2.31 -13.55
C LYS A 199 8.36 3.77 -13.85
N LEU A 200 9.32 4.68 -13.72
CA LEU A 200 9.12 6.08 -14.08
C LEU A 200 8.90 6.26 -15.58
N ASP A 201 9.66 5.52 -16.41
CA ASP A 201 9.50 5.56 -17.86
C ASP A 201 8.10 5.08 -18.28
N GLU A 202 7.62 3.99 -17.69
CA GLU A 202 6.26 3.49 -17.93
C GLU A 202 5.20 4.53 -17.54
N VAL A 203 5.34 5.14 -16.36
CA VAL A 203 4.39 6.16 -15.87
C VAL A 203 4.41 7.41 -16.76
N ALA A 204 5.60 7.92 -17.10
CA ALA A 204 5.75 9.05 -18.00
C ALA A 204 5.12 8.76 -19.36
N SER A 205 5.31 7.56 -19.90
CA SER A 205 4.73 7.13 -21.16
C SER A 205 3.20 7.08 -21.11
N ARG A 206 2.60 6.56 -20.02
CA ARG A 206 1.13 6.50 -19.86
C ARG A 206 0.50 7.89 -19.82
N HIS A 207 1.19 8.85 -19.21
CA HIS A 207 0.68 10.21 -19.02
C HIS A 207 1.20 11.23 -20.06
N ARG A 208 1.91 10.77 -21.11
CA ARG A 208 2.49 11.62 -22.15
C ARG A 208 3.38 12.74 -21.59
N ILE A 209 4.14 12.43 -20.54
CA ILE A 209 5.13 13.32 -19.94
C ILE A 209 6.50 13.03 -20.57
N ASP A 210 7.32 14.05 -20.79
CA ASP A 210 8.70 13.85 -21.25
C ASP A 210 9.48 12.92 -20.30
N ARG A 211 9.95 11.79 -20.83
CA ARG A 211 10.54 10.71 -20.03
C ARG A 211 11.83 11.15 -19.35
N GLU A 212 12.69 11.87 -20.06
CA GLU A 212 13.99 12.28 -19.55
C GLU A 212 13.86 13.35 -18.46
N GLN A 213 13.00 14.35 -18.66
CA GLN A 213 12.66 15.34 -17.67
C GLN A 213 12.01 14.69 -16.44
N PHE A 214 11.04 13.80 -16.65
CA PHE A 214 10.35 13.12 -15.56
C PHE A 214 11.29 12.28 -14.70
N LYS A 215 12.23 11.54 -15.33
CA LYS A 215 13.28 10.82 -14.62
C LYS A 215 14.20 11.75 -13.85
N ARG A 216 14.67 12.83 -14.47
CA ARG A 216 15.57 13.81 -13.82
C ARG A 216 14.93 14.40 -12.57
N VAL A 217 13.70 14.89 -12.69
CA VAL A 217 12.92 15.45 -11.58
C VAL A 217 12.67 14.40 -10.51
N SER A 218 12.25 13.19 -10.89
CA SER A 218 11.98 12.10 -9.95
C SER A 218 13.23 11.68 -9.18
N ARG A 219 14.41 11.61 -9.83
CA ARG A 219 15.69 11.32 -9.17
C ARG A 219 16.06 12.38 -8.14
N GLN A 220 15.81 13.65 -8.43
CA GLN A 220 16.01 14.74 -7.47
C GLN A 220 15.02 14.63 -6.31
N LEU A 221 13.74 14.39 -6.60
CA LEU A 221 12.69 14.27 -5.59
C LEU A 221 12.94 13.11 -4.62
N ARG A 222 13.39 11.94 -5.11
CA ARG A 222 13.74 10.76 -4.29
C ARG A 222 14.80 11.04 -3.23
N ARG A 223 15.64 12.07 -3.38
CA ARG A 223 16.66 12.42 -2.38
C ARG A 223 16.05 12.93 -1.07
N LEU A 224 14.86 13.52 -1.15
CA LEU A 224 14.15 14.12 -0.02
C LEU A 224 12.84 13.40 0.30
N TRP A 225 12.33 12.60 -0.63
CA TRP A 225 11.04 11.94 -0.47
C TRP A 225 11.12 10.71 0.44
N PRO A 226 10.20 10.55 1.41
CA PRO A 226 10.16 9.36 2.25
C PRO A 226 9.75 8.13 1.41
N LEU A 227 10.74 7.32 1.04
CA LEU A 227 10.54 6.07 0.31
C LEU A 227 10.25 4.94 1.29
N PHE A 228 8.98 4.57 1.39
CA PHE A 228 8.57 3.38 2.11
C PHE A 228 8.80 2.14 1.23
N PRO A 229 9.61 1.15 1.69
CA PRO A 229 9.81 -0.10 0.98
C PRO A 229 8.46 -0.77 0.70
#